data_AF-A0A3M1JBQ2-F1
#
_entry.id   AF-A0A3M1JBQ2-F1
#
_cell.length_a   1.000
_cell.length_b   1.000
_cell.length_c   1.000
_cell.angle_alpha   90.00
_cell.angle_beta   90.00
_cell.angle_gamma   90.00
#
_symmetry.space_group_name_H-M   'P 1'
#
loop_
_entity.id
_entity.type
_entity.pdbx_description
1 polymer ?
#
loop_
_entity_poly.entity_id
_entity_poly.type
_entity_poly.pdbx_seq_one_letter_code
_entity_poly.pdbx_strand_id
1 'polypeptide(L)'
;MILEQLSNAPGVSSREGEVRKIILDAVKPHADEWHVDTMGNLFVTRRARKPANGTPLRVMVSAHMDEVGFIITKVTGEGLLKFGAIGGFDPRVLPGKQLLVGPDKIPGVIGIRPIHLLKRDQAGKVGEIKSMTIDVGATSKDNCPVKPGDVASFATQFHYLGSGRRRKARGRVAGKAFDDRAGCAILVELLQGDYPVDVIGVFTVQEEVGLRGARVAAYAANPDIAIMLECTAADDLPSLDENAEPGIPRLGDGPAITVLDRSFIADRGLVDLLIATAQAEGLPHQFKRPGIGGTDAGAVHLAREGVRSAVVSVPARFIHAPAAVLDLADFWAAEKLVRAALHRLPDLEKKL
;
A
#
# COMPACT_ATOMS: atom_id res chain seq x y z
N MET A 1 1.36 17.12 -2.25
CA MET A 1 1.90 16.25 -1.16
C MET A 1 2.53 15.04 -1.81
N ILE A 2 3.53 14.37 -1.23
CA ILE A 2 4.16 13.21 -1.89
C ILE A 2 3.14 12.09 -2.18
N LEU A 3 2.18 11.85 -1.27
CA LEU A 3 1.08 10.89 -1.45
C LEU A 3 0.27 11.12 -2.74
N GLU A 4 0.07 12.37 -3.15
CA GLU A 4 -0.67 12.70 -4.39
C GLU A 4 0.11 12.23 -5.63
N GLN A 5 1.42 12.50 -5.67
CA GLN A 5 2.29 12.03 -6.77
C GLN A 5 2.33 10.51 -6.82
N LEU A 6 2.45 9.87 -5.66
CA LEU A 6 2.52 8.41 -5.51
C LEU A 6 1.19 7.73 -5.91
N SER A 7 0.05 8.28 -5.50
CA SER A 7 -1.27 7.75 -5.86
C SER A 7 -1.54 7.84 -7.37
N ASN A 8 -1.13 8.94 -8.01
CA ASN A 8 -1.33 9.18 -9.44
C ASN A 8 -0.41 8.34 -10.33
N ALA A 9 0.76 7.93 -9.83
CA ALA A 9 1.72 7.14 -10.58
C ALA A 9 1.22 5.68 -10.76
N PRO A 10 1.26 5.12 -11.98
CA PRO A 10 1.07 3.69 -12.20
C PRO A 10 2.23 2.90 -11.59
N GLY A 11 1.91 1.84 -10.84
CA GLY A 11 2.93 0.92 -10.35
C GLY A 11 2.34 -0.43 -9.98
N VAL A 12 1.71 -1.11 -10.94
CA VAL A 12 1.21 -2.49 -10.77
C VAL A 12 2.37 -3.43 -10.45
N SER A 13 2.14 -4.50 -9.67
CA SER A 13 3.19 -5.47 -9.33
C SER A 13 3.99 -5.90 -10.57
N SER A 14 5.32 -5.87 -10.46
CA SER A 14 6.34 -6.01 -11.53
C SER A 14 6.60 -4.77 -12.41
N ARG A 15 5.91 -3.65 -12.21
CA ARG A 15 6.07 -2.38 -12.97
C ARG A 15 6.13 -1.14 -12.05
N GLU A 16 6.78 -1.26 -10.90
CA GLU A 16 6.85 -0.25 -9.83
C GLU A 16 7.84 0.90 -10.10
N GLY A 17 8.51 0.89 -11.26
CA GLY A 17 9.66 1.75 -11.55
C GLY A 17 9.38 3.25 -11.51
N GLU A 18 8.20 3.70 -11.95
CA GLU A 18 7.80 5.12 -11.90
C GLU A 18 7.68 5.59 -10.45
N VAL A 19 7.05 4.79 -9.60
CA VAL A 19 6.88 5.14 -8.19
C VAL A 19 8.22 5.11 -7.47
N ARG A 20 9.03 4.07 -7.71
CA ARG A 20 10.40 4.01 -7.16
C ARG A 20 11.20 5.26 -7.50
N LYS A 21 11.07 5.78 -8.72
CA LYS A 21 11.73 7.03 -9.14
C LYS A 21 11.24 8.23 -8.32
N ILE A 22 9.92 8.39 -8.16
CA ILE A 22 9.32 9.48 -7.37
C ILE A 22 9.83 9.43 -5.91
N ILE A 23 9.84 8.24 -5.32
CA ILE A 23 10.32 8.02 -3.95
C ILE A 23 11.80 8.36 -3.85
N LEU A 24 12.63 7.80 -4.74
CA LEU A 24 14.07 8.05 -4.74
C LEU A 24 14.40 9.53 -4.87
N ASP A 25 13.75 10.25 -5.80
CA ASP A 25 13.95 11.68 -5.99
C ASP A 25 13.63 12.49 -4.70
N ALA A 26 12.63 12.06 -3.92
CA ALA A 26 12.24 12.71 -2.68
C ALA A 26 13.20 12.44 -1.50
N VAL A 27 13.73 11.22 -1.38
CA VAL A 27 14.55 10.78 -0.22
C VAL A 27 16.05 10.89 -0.46
N LYS A 28 16.51 10.96 -1.71
CA LYS A 28 17.94 10.99 -2.06
C LYS A 28 18.74 12.11 -1.39
N PRO A 29 18.22 13.35 -1.21
CA PRO A 29 18.95 14.40 -0.50
C PRO A 29 19.22 14.10 0.98
N HIS A 30 18.47 13.14 1.52
CA HIS A 30 18.43 12.81 2.93
C HIS A 30 19.17 11.50 3.23
N ALA A 31 19.30 10.60 2.24
CA ALA A 31 19.90 9.28 2.38
C ALA A 31 21.42 9.32 2.64
N ASP A 32 21.90 8.51 3.59
CA ASP A 32 23.33 8.23 3.74
C ASP A 32 23.80 7.19 2.71
N GLU A 33 22.97 6.15 2.51
CA GLU A 33 23.18 5.11 1.51
C GLU A 33 21.84 4.74 0.87
N TRP A 34 21.85 4.37 -0.40
CA TRP A 34 20.68 3.80 -1.05
C TRP A 34 21.11 2.83 -2.16
N HIS A 35 20.28 1.84 -2.43
CA HIS A 35 20.44 0.96 -3.57
C HIS A 35 19.11 0.33 -3.96
N VAL A 36 19.05 -0.23 -5.17
CA VAL A 36 17.91 -1.00 -5.66
C VAL A 36 18.39 -2.44 -5.85
N ASP A 37 17.68 -3.41 -5.28
CA ASP A 37 18.06 -4.81 -5.44
C ASP A 37 17.59 -5.40 -6.78
N THR A 38 17.93 -6.68 -7.01
CA THR A 38 17.57 -7.40 -8.23
C THR A 38 16.06 -7.53 -8.45
N MET A 39 15.26 -7.56 -7.38
CA MET A 39 13.80 -7.60 -7.49
C MET A 39 13.20 -6.24 -7.79
N GLY A 40 13.90 -5.16 -7.44
CA GLY A 40 13.44 -3.79 -7.61
C GLY A 40 13.02 -3.11 -6.30
N ASN A 41 13.25 -3.74 -5.14
CA ASN A 41 13.08 -3.10 -3.85
C ASN A 41 14.06 -1.92 -3.74
N LEU A 42 13.62 -0.78 -3.21
CA LEU A 42 14.47 0.37 -2.94
C LEU A 42 14.83 0.42 -1.45
N PHE A 43 16.12 0.36 -1.16
CA PHE A 43 16.66 0.52 0.19
C PHE A 43 17.23 1.92 0.34
N VAL A 44 16.93 2.53 1.47
CA VAL A 44 17.41 3.85 1.85
C VAL A 44 17.81 3.81 3.32
N THR A 45 19.10 3.94 3.60
CA THR A 45 19.63 3.93 4.96
C THR A 45 19.83 5.35 5.45
N ARG A 46 19.29 5.63 6.64
CA ARG A 46 19.60 6.80 7.47
C ARG A 46 20.35 6.34 8.71
N ARG A 47 21.62 6.72 8.82
CA ARG A 47 22.47 6.38 9.96
C ARG A 47 22.07 7.18 11.20
N ALA A 48 22.16 6.56 12.37
CA ALA A 48 21.91 7.24 13.63
C ALA A 48 22.82 8.47 13.79
N ARG A 49 22.26 9.63 14.17
CA ARG A 49 23.04 10.86 14.41
C ARG A 49 23.47 11.03 15.87
N LYS A 50 22.82 10.33 16.80
CA LYS A 50 23.15 10.28 18.24
C LYS A 50 22.75 8.91 18.82
N PRO A 51 23.53 7.85 18.56
CA PRO A 51 23.18 6.53 19.07
C PRO A 51 23.18 6.52 20.60
N ALA A 52 22.19 5.85 21.18
CA ALA A 52 22.02 5.84 22.63
C ALA A 52 23.18 5.14 23.35
N ASN A 53 23.69 4.01 22.81
CA ASN A 53 24.76 3.21 23.40
C ASN A 53 25.49 2.37 22.33
N GLY A 54 26.71 2.72 21.92
CA GLY A 54 27.53 1.87 21.05
C GLY A 54 26.96 1.68 19.64
N THR A 55 26.90 0.43 19.15
CA THR A 55 26.39 0.10 17.83
C THR A 55 24.89 0.42 17.74
N PRO A 56 24.45 1.30 16.81
CA PRO A 56 23.04 1.63 16.69
C PRO A 56 22.18 0.42 16.29
N LEU A 57 21.01 0.29 16.92
CA LEU A 57 19.98 -0.66 16.52
C LEU A 57 19.59 -0.44 15.04
N ARG A 58 19.50 -1.52 14.27
CA ARG A 58 19.12 -1.49 12.85
C ARG A 58 17.63 -1.77 12.71
N VAL A 59 16.87 -0.73 12.39
CA VAL A 59 15.42 -0.76 12.31
C VAL A 59 14.98 -0.70 10.86
N MET A 60 14.41 -1.79 10.34
CA MET A 60 13.74 -1.78 9.05
C MET A 60 12.38 -1.11 9.19
N VAL A 61 12.10 -0.14 8.32
CA VAL A 61 10.75 0.39 8.14
C VAL A 61 10.37 0.17 6.69
N SER A 62 9.28 -0.56 6.42
CA SER A 62 8.91 -0.92 5.05
C SER A 62 7.50 -0.53 4.68
N ALA A 63 7.29 -0.35 3.38
CA ALA A 63 6.00 -0.03 2.75
C ALA A 63 6.04 -0.53 1.29
N HIS A 64 4.95 -1.03 0.75
CA HIS A 64 4.97 -1.63 -0.59
C HIS A 64 4.65 -0.65 -1.72
N MET A 65 5.46 -0.72 -2.79
CA MET A 65 5.35 0.13 -3.97
C MET A 65 4.49 -0.48 -5.07
N ASP A 66 4.00 -1.70 -4.95
CA ASP A 66 3.06 -2.18 -5.95
C ASP A 66 1.62 -1.78 -5.62
N GLU A 67 0.78 -1.75 -6.64
CA GLU A 67 -0.67 -1.66 -6.50
C GLU A 67 -1.30 -2.84 -7.26
N VAL A 68 -2.52 -3.21 -6.88
CA VAL A 68 -3.32 -4.13 -7.68
C VAL A 68 -3.54 -3.60 -9.11
N GLY A 69 -3.63 -4.48 -10.09
CA GLY A 69 -3.89 -4.09 -11.47
C GLY A 69 -4.23 -5.26 -12.39
N PHE A 70 -3.95 -5.10 -13.68
CA PHE A 70 -4.25 -6.12 -14.67
C PHE A 70 -3.04 -6.38 -15.57
N ILE A 71 -2.98 -7.58 -16.13
CA ILE A 71 -2.03 -7.95 -17.17
C ILE A 71 -2.78 -8.34 -18.44
N ILE A 72 -2.37 -7.78 -19.58
CA ILE A 72 -2.95 -8.10 -20.87
C ILE A 72 -2.48 -9.49 -21.28
N THR A 73 -3.43 -10.38 -21.59
CA THR A 73 -3.14 -11.78 -21.96
C THR A 73 -3.30 -12.02 -23.45
N LYS A 74 -4.16 -11.28 -24.13
CA LYS A 74 -4.42 -11.44 -25.57
C LYS A 74 -5.06 -10.18 -26.17
N VAL A 75 -4.67 -9.84 -27.40
CA VAL A 75 -5.40 -8.91 -28.27
C VAL A 75 -6.32 -9.74 -29.19
N THR A 76 -7.62 -9.44 -29.23
CA THR A 76 -8.59 -10.13 -30.08
C THR A 76 -8.51 -9.64 -31.53
N GLY A 77 -9.21 -10.31 -32.46
CA GLY A 77 -9.22 -9.91 -33.87
C GLY A 77 -9.82 -8.52 -34.07
N GLU A 78 -10.78 -8.16 -33.21
CA GLU A 78 -11.50 -6.89 -33.18
C GLU A 78 -10.72 -5.75 -32.49
N GLY A 79 -9.51 -6.01 -31.99
CA GLY A 79 -8.70 -5.00 -31.28
C GLY A 79 -9.00 -4.87 -29.78
N LEU A 80 -9.90 -5.67 -29.22
CA LEU A 80 -10.18 -5.69 -27.77
C LEU A 80 -9.10 -6.46 -27.01
N LEU A 81 -8.91 -6.11 -25.73
CA LEU A 81 -7.92 -6.74 -24.88
C LEU A 81 -8.57 -7.71 -23.90
N LYS A 82 -8.05 -8.94 -23.83
CA LYS A 82 -8.27 -9.87 -22.72
C LYS A 82 -7.18 -9.68 -21.68
N PHE A 83 -7.53 -9.87 -20.42
CA PHE A 83 -6.66 -9.57 -19.29
C PHE A 83 -6.87 -10.53 -18.12
N GLY A 84 -5.86 -10.61 -17.25
CA GLY A 84 -5.91 -11.28 -15.95
C GLY A 84 -5.69 -10.27 -14.83
N ALA A 85 -6.10 -10.62 -13.61
CA ALA A 85 -5.87 -9.80 -12.41
C ALA A 85 -4.45 -10.01 -11.88
N ILE A 86 -3.82 -8.93 -11.42
CA ILE A 86 -2.64 -8.90 -10.57
C ILE A 86 -3.12 -8.35 -9.22
N GLY A 87 -3.08 -9.17 -8.18
CA GLY A 87 -3.69 -8.87 -6.89
C GLY A 87 -5.17 -9.24 -6.81
N GLY A 88 -5.79 -8.93 -5.66
CA GLY A 88 -7.18 -9.25 -5.35
C GLY A 88 -8.16 -8.19 -5.84
N PHE A 89 -9.30 -8.61 -6.41
CA PHE A 89 -10.38 -7.69 -6.80
C PHE A 89 -11.75 -8.28 -6.51
N ASP A 90 -12.68 -7.39 -6.19
CA ASP A 90 -14.09 -7.63 -6.37
C ASP A 90 -14.50 -7.31 -7.82
N PRO A 91 -14.93 -8.29 -8.64
CA PRO A 91 -15.32 -8.03 -10.03
C PRO A 91 -16.45 -7.00 -10.18
N ARG A 92 -17.25 -6.76 -9.13
CA ARG A 92 -18.38 -5.82 -9.14
C ARG A 92 -17.95 -4.38 -9.39
N VAL A 93 -16.73 -4.00 -9.01
CA VAL A 93 -16.26 -2.62 -9.10
C VAL A 93 -15.58 -2.28 -10.44
N LEU A 94 -15.43 -3.25 -11.34
CA LEU A 94 -14.63 -3.14 -12.56
C LEU A 94 -15.36 -2.58 -13.80
N PRO A 95 -16.62 -2.95 -14.11
CA PRO A 95 -17.27 -2.50 -15.33
C PRO A 95 -17.33 -0.97 -15.46
N GLY A 96 -16.98 -0.46 -16.65
CA GLY A 96 -16.98 0.97 -16.97
C GLY A 96 -15.81 1.76 -16.38
N LYS A 97 -14.85 1.11 -15.72
CA LYS A 97 -13.69 1.81 -15.14
C LYS A 97 -12.64 2.11 -16.19
N GLN A 98 -12.05 3.30 -16.05
CA GLN A 98 -10.99 3.81 -16.90
C GLN A 98 -9.63 3.32 -16.38
N LEU A 99 -8.77 2.96 -17.32
CA LEU A 99 -7.43 2.42 -17.09
C LEU A 99 -6.39 3.20 -17.88
N LEU A 100 -5.14 3.07 -17.46
CA LEU A 100 -3.95 3.41 -18.24
C LEU A 100 -3.22 2.10 -18.55
N VAL A 101 -2.98 1.82 -19.83
CA VAL A 101 -2.48 0.53 -20.31
C VAL A 101 -1.09 0.69 -20.93
N GLY A 102 -0.16 -0.16 -20.51
CA GLY A 102 1.20 -0.20 -21.03
C GLY A 102 2.07 0.99 -20.60
N PRO A 103 3.34 1.00 -21.04
CA PRO A 103 4.30 2.05 -20.68
C PRO A 103 3.90 3.44 -21.19
N ASP A 104 3.19 3.51 -22.32
CA ASP A 104 2.72 4.75 -22.94
C ASP A 104 1.41 5.27 -22.31
N LYS A 105 0.91 4.60 -21.26
CA LYS A 105 -0.30 4.99 -20.50
C LYS A 105 -1.53 5.19 -21.40
N ILE A 106 -1.73 4.27 -22.35
CA ILE A 106 -2.84 4.33 -23.30
C ILE A 106 -4.17 4.26 -22.53
N PRO A 107 -5.09 5.22 -22.71
CA PRO A 107 -6.39 5.17 -22.07
C PRO A 107 -7.17 3.93 -22.50
N GLY A 108 -7.77 3.24 -21.53
CA GLY A 108 -8.64 2.10 -21.79
C GLY A 108 -9.88 2.09 -20.90
N VAL A 109 -10.91 1.36 -21.31
CA VAL A 109 -12.14 1.18 -20.51
C VAL A 109 -12.48 -0.30 -20.39
N ILE A 110 -12.79 -0.74 -19.16
CA ILE A 110 -13.28 -2.10 -18.93
C ILE A 110 -14.73 -2.20 -19.42
N GLY A 111 -14.97 -3.07 -20.39
CA GLY A 111 -16.26 -3.35 -20.99
C GLY A 111 -16.83 -4.72 -20.57
N ILE A 112 -18.15 -4.77 -20.52
CA ILE A 112 -18.94 -6.00 -20.44
C ILE A 112 -19.99 -5.99 -21.56
N ARG A 113 -20.53 -7.17 -21.89
CA ARG A 113 -21.66 -7.24 -22.83
C ARG A 113 -22.87 -6.48 -22.26
N PRO A 114 -23.53 -5.59 -23.04
CA PRO A 114 -24.68 -4.83 -22.58
C PRO A 114 -25.83 -5.71 -22.07
N ILE A 115 -26.51 -5.27 -21.00
CA ILE A 115 -27.57 -6.04 -20.32
C ILE A 115 -28.72 -6.47 -21.24
N HIS A 116 -29.12 -5.60 -22.18
CA HIS A 116 -30.20 -5.88 -23.14
C HIS A 116 -29.85 -6.99 -24.15
N LEU A 117 -28.57 -7.38 -24.23
CA LEU A 117 -28.07 -8.45 -25.10
C LEU A 117 -27.72 -9.73 -24.33
N LEU A 118 -27.89 -9.72 -23.00
CA LEU A 118 -27.70 -10.89 -22.15
C LEU A 118 -28.96 -11.76 -22.16
N LYS A 119 -28.76 -13.07 -22.02
CA LYS A 119 -29.88 -13.99 -21.76
C LYS A 119 -30.46 -13.72 -20.36
N ARG A 120 -31.76 -13.99 -20.17
CA ARG A 120 -32.49 -13.70 -18.91
C ARG A 120 -31.86 -14.34 -17.67
N ASP A 121 -31.20 -15.48 -17.81
CA ASP A 121 -30.50 -16.23 -16.76
C ASP A 121 -29.10 -15.67 -16.41
N GLN A 122 -28.57 -14.79 -17.26
CA GLN A 122 -27.30 -14.06 -17.08
C GLN A 122 -27.52 -12.64 -16.57
N ALA A 123 -28.73 -12.10 -16.71
CA ALA A 123 -29.10 -10.78 -16.20
C ALA A 123 -29.04 -10.77 -14.66
N GLY A 124 -28.30 -9.82 -14.08
CA GLY A 124 -28.16 -9.65 -12.63
C GLY A 124 -26.96 -10.36 -11.98
N LYS A 125 -26.21 -11.19 -12.73
CA LYS A 125 -24.94 -11.76 -12.26
C LYS A 125 -23.77 -10.89 -12.72
N VAL A 126 -22.86 -10.57 -11.81
CA VAL A 126 -21.60 -9.93 -12.18
C VAL A 126 -20.72 -10.99 -12.85
N GLY A 127 -20.36 -10.72 -14.11
CA GLY A 127 -19.50 -11.62 -14.88
C GLY A 127 -18.12 -11.75 -14.25
N GLU A 128 -17.52 -12.92 -14.40
CA GLU A 128 -16.13 -13.13 -14.01
C GLU A 128 -15.19 -12.25 -14.85
N ILE A 129 -14.00 -11.91 -14.32
CA ILE A 129 -12.99 -11.09 -15.01
C ILE A 129 -12.68 -11.63 -16.42
N LYS A 130 -12.62 -12.96 -16.59
CA LYS A 130 -12.40 -13.61 -17.90
C LYS A 130 -13.43 -13.24 -18.98
N SER A 131 -14.64 -12.86 -18.56
CA SER A 131 -15.71 -12.45 -19.48
C SER A 131 -15.59 -11.00 -19.93
N MET A 132 -14.82 -10.17 -19.22
CA MET A 132 -14.62 -8.76 -19.51
C MET A 132 -13.59 -8.55 -20.62
N THR A 133 -13.53 -7.33 -21.15
CA THR A 133 -12.51 -6.86 -22.10
C THR A 133 -12.09 -5.45 -21.75
N ILE A 134 -10.87 -5.05 -22.13
CA ILE A 134 -10.47 -3.63 -22.12
C ILE A 134 -10.52 -3.15 -23.57
N ASP A 135 -11.18 -2.02 -23.78
CA ASP A 135 -11.21 -1.31 -25.05
C ASP A 135 -10.25 -0.11 -24.97
N VAL A 136 -9.31 -0.04 -25.92
CA VAL A 136 -8.32 1.04 -26.07
C VAL A 136 -8.53 1.84 -27.37
N GLY A 137 -9.65 1.61 -28.06
CA GLY A 137 -9.98 2.28 -29.33
C GLY A 137 -9.35 1.64 -30.58
N ALA A 138 -8.75 0.47 -30.46
CA ALA A 138 -8.24 -0.29 -31.61
C ALA A 138 -9.40 -0.92 -32.38
N THR A 139 -9.27 -1.00 -33.71
CA THR A 139 -10.30 -1.60 -34.60
C THR A 139 -9.91 -2.95 -35.17
N SER A 140 -8.66 -3.37 -34.94
CA SER A 140 -8.16 -4.69 -35.27
C SER A 140 -6.99 -5.05 -34.37
N LYS A 141 -6.56 -6.31 -34.44
CA LYS A 141 -5.32 -6.73 -33.78
C LYS A 141 -4.10 -5.94 -34.27
N ASP A 142 -4.06 -5.62 -35.57
CA ASP A 142 -2.88 -5.05 -36.23
C ASP A 142 -2.65 -3.58 -35.89
N ASN A 143 -3.71 -2.83 -35.53
CA ASN A 143 -3.60 -1.42 -35.11
C ASN A 143 -3.66 -1.23 -33.59
N CYS A 144 -3.58 -2.31 -32.81
CA CYS A 144 -3.61 -2.22 -31.36
C CYS A 144 -2.25 -1.72 -30.82
N PRO A 145 -2.21 -0.61 -30.05
CA PRO A 145 -0.96 -0.09 -29.50
C PRO A 145 -0.44 -0.88 -28.31
N VAL A 146 -1.18 -1.89 -27.84
CA VAL A 146 -0.90 -2.67 -26.64
C VAL A 146 -0.56 -4.11 -27.01
N LYS A 147 0.37 -4.72 -26.28
CA LYS A 147 0.77 -6.13 -26.46
C LYS A 147 0.47 -6.98 -25.23
N PRO A 148 0.31 -8.31 -25.39
CA PRO A 148 0.31 -9.23 -24.25
C PRO A 148 1.55 -9.03 -23.37
N GLY A 149 1.35 -9.05 -22.04
CA GLY A 149 2.38 -8.76 -21.04
C GLY A 149 2.47 -7.29 -20.62
N ASP A 150 1.84 -6.36 -21.35
CA ASP A 150 1.63 -5.01 -20.83
C ASP A 150 0.67 -5.05 -19.63
N VAL A 151 0.87 -4.15 -18.67
CA VAL A 151 0.02 -4.05 -17.48
C VAL A 151 -0.96 -2.89 -17.63
N ALA A 152 -2.05 -2.92 -16.88
CA ALA A 152 -3.00 -1.82 -16.78
C ALA A 152 -3.27 -1.47 -15.32
N SER A 153 -3.21 -0.17 -15.01
CA SER A 153 -3.61 0.40 -13.71
C SER A 153 -4.88 1.21 -13.86
N PHE A 154 -5.58 1.50 -12.76
CA PHE A 154 -6.69 2.46 -12.82
C PHE A 154 -6.18 3.86 -13.20
N ALA A 155 -7.03 4.62 -13.90
CA ALA A 155 -6.73 6.00 -14.31
C ALA A 155 -7.13 7.06 -13.26
N THR A 156 -7.70 6.63 -12.13
CA THR A 156 -8.19 7.52 -11.06
C THR A 156 -7.10 8.46 -10.58
N GLN A 157 -7.42 9.76 -10.53
CA GLN A 157 -6.54 10.80 -10.03
C GLN A 157 -6.89 11.17 -8.59
N PHE A 158 -5.85 11.48 -7.82
CA PHE A 158 -5.94 11.99 -6.46
C PHE A 158 -6.68 13.33 -6.42
N HIS A 159 -7.59 13.48 -5.47
CA HIS A 159 -8.28 14.73 -5.22
C HIS A 159 -8.83 14.81 -3.79
N TYR A 160 -9.07 16.05 -3.32
CA TYR A 160 -9.67 16.30 -2.02
C TYR A 160 -11.20 16.20 -2.09
N LEU A 161 -11.81 15.53 -1.10
CA LEU A 161 -13.26 15.41 -0.93
C LEU A 161 -13.84 16.53 -0.05
N GLY A 162 -15.17 16.74 -0.11
CA GLY A 162 -15.92 17.74 0.68
C GLY A 162 -15.70 19.18 0.21
N SER A 163 -16.40 20.20 0.72
CA SER A 163 -16.19 21.62 0.37
C SER A 163 -15.72 22.43 1.59
N GLY A 164 -14.59 23.15 1.49
CA GLY A 164 -14.12 23.99 2.61
C GLY A 164 -12.63 24.33 2.60
N ARG A 165 -12.25 25.38 3.32
CA ARG A 165 -10.86 25.91 3.38
C ARG A 165 -9.86 25.03 4.15
N ARG A 166 -10.32 24.10 5.01
CA ARG A 166 -9.45 23.21 5.83
C ARG A 166 -9.05 21.89 5.15
N ARG A 167 -9.29 21.73 3.84
CA ARG A 167 -9.07 20.48 3.08
C ARG A 167 -7.64 19.90 3.16
N LYS A 168 -6.61 20.75 3.24
CA LYS A 168 -5.22 20.29 2.96
C LYS A 168 -4.54 19.51 4.09
N ALA A 169 -4.99 19.64 5.34
CA ALA A 169 -4.33 19.00 6.50
C ALA A 169 -5.22 18.03 7.30
N ARG A 170 -6.55 18.18 7.24
CA ARG A 170 -7.52 17.37 8.01
C ARG A 170 -8.75 16.98 7.17
N GLY A 171 -8.57 16.95 5.85
CA GLY A 171 -9.61 16.57 4.91
C GLY A 171 -9.49 15.09 4.53
N ARG A 172 -10.56 14.58 3.94
CA ARG A 172 -10.53 13.27 3.26
C ARG A 172 -10.07 13.45 1.83
N VAL A 173 -9.33 12.47 1.35
CA VAL A 173 -8.80 12.42 -0.01
C VAL A 173 -9.27 11.15 -0.69
N ALA A 174 -9.49 11.23 -1.99
CA ALA A 174 -9.80 10.09 -2.83
C ALA A 174 -8.72 9.94 -3.91
N GLY A 175 -8.36 8.71 -4.22
CA GLY A 175 -7.33 8.37 -5.19
C GLY A 175 -7.26 6.87 -5.37
N LYS A 176 -6.29 6.37 -6.14
CA LYS A 176 -6.01 4.93 -6.23
C LYS A 176 -4.79 4.57 -5.39
N ALA A 177 -4.62 3.27 -5.16
CA ALA A 177 -3.40 2.71 -4.57
C ALA A 177 -3.03 3.32 -3.20
N PHE A 178 -3.96 3.79 -2.37
CA PHE A 178 -3.58 4.17 -1.00
C PHE A 178 -2.95 3.00 -0.25
N ASP A 179 -3.36 1.79 -0.60
CA ASP A 179 -2.69 0.52 -0.36
C ASP A 179 -1.57 0.30 -1.40
N ASP A 180 -0.28 0.45 -1.07
CA ASP A 180 0.30 1.06 0.14
C ASP A 180 1.11 2.33 -0.18
N ARG A 181 0.60 3.16 -1.10
CA ARG A 181 1.19 4.49 -1.35
C ARG A 181 1.12 5.38 -0.12
N ALA A 182 0.19 5.13 0.80
CA ALA A 182 0.12 5.80 2.09
C ALA A 182 1.32 5.46 2.97
N GLY A 183 1.65 4.18 3.16
CA GLY A 183 2.86 3.76 3.87
C GLY A 183 4.12 4.27 3.21
N CYS A 184 4.20 4.22 1.87
CA CYS A 184 5.33 4.79 1.13
C CYS A 184 5.51 6.28 1.41
N ALA A 185 4.42 7.05 1.37
CA ALA A 185 4.47 8.49 1.65
C ALA A 185 4.92 8.77 3.09
N ILE A 186 4.44 8.01 4.07
CA ILE A 186 4.88 8.13 5.47
C ILE A 186 6.37 7.83 5.59
N LEU A 187 6.85 6.75 4.96
CA LEU A 187 8.26 6.37 5.01
C LEU A 187 9.18 7.44 4.41
N VAL A 188 8.74 8.12 3.33
CA VAL A 188 9.45 9.28 2.77
C VAL A 188 9.59 10.40 3.81
N GLU A 189 8.54 10.70 4.58
CA GLU A 189 8.59 11.72 5.64
C GLU A 189 9.47 11.29 6.83
N LEU A 190 9.41 10.00 7.21
CA LEU A 190 10.26 9.45 8.27
C LEU A 190 11.73 9.55 7.90
N LEU A 191 12.08 9.21 6.66
CA LEU A 191 13.46 9.22 6.15
C LEU A 191 14.07 10.61 6.02
N GLN A 192 13.32 11.70 6.26
CA GLN A 192 13.86 13.06 6.36
C GLN A 192 14.36 13.41 7.76
N GLY A 193 13.93 12.67 8.80
CA GLY A 193 14.31 12.90 10.19
C GLY A 193 15.67 12.31 10.59
N ASP A 194 16.10 12.64 11.81
CA ASP A 194 17.27 12.05 12.46
C ASP A 194 16.84 11.27 13.71
N TYR A 195 17.42 10.09 13.91
CA TYR A 195 17.02 9.15 14.96
C TYR A 195 18.22 8.63 15.76
N PRO A 196 17.99 8.06 16.96
CA PRO A 196 19.01 7.36 17.73
C PRO A 196 19.30 5.93 17.24
N VAL A 197 18.65 5.50 16.16
CA VAL A 197 18.76 4.16 15.53
C VAL A 197 19.12 4.31 14.05
N ASP A 198 19.70 3.27 13.46
CA ASP A 198 19.86 3.17 12.01
C ASP A 198 18.49 2.83 11.41
N VAL A 199 17.92 3.72 10.60
CA VAL A 199 16.66 3.47 9.89
C VAL A 199 16.97 2.96 8.50
N ILE A 200 16.56 1.73 8.23
CA ILE A 200 16.63 1.08 6.91
C ILE A 200 15.24 1.17 6.30
N GLY A 201 14.97 2.24 5.55
CA GLY A 201 13.74 2.39 4.79
C GLY A 201 13.74 1.45 3.59
N VAL A 202 12.76 0.56 3.51
CA VAL A 202 12.63 -0.41 2.42
C VAL A 202 11.30 -0.22 1.73
N PHE A 203 11.34 0.27 0.50
CA PHE A 203 10.16 0.33 -0.35
C PHE A 203 10.10 -0.96 -1.16
N THR A 204 9.18 -1.86 -0.77
CA THR A 204 9.12 -3.23 -1.27
C THR A 204 8.36 -3.30 -2.60
N VAL A 205 8.51 -4.41 -3.32
CA VAL A 205 7.76 -4.71 -4.55
C VAL A 205 7.00 -6.02 -4.41
N GLN A 206 5.95 -6.20 -5.22
CA GLN A 206 5.21 -7.46 -5.32
C GLN A 206 4.65 -7.99 -3.99
N GLU A 207 4.13 -7.11 -3.12
CA GLU A 207 3.35 -7.50 -1.94
C GLU A 207 2.08 -8.23 -2.38
N GLU A 208 1.35 -7.62 -3.33
CA GLU A 208 -0.03 -8.00 -3.72
C GLU A 208 -0.11 -9.38 -4.39
N VAL A 209 1.05 -9.93 -4.74
CA VAL A 209 1.21 -11.24 -5.39
C VAL A 209 2.01 -12.24 -4.54
N GLY A 210 2.19 -11.93 -3.26
CA GLY A 210 2.68 -12.86 -2.24
C GLY A 210 3.93 -12.39 -1.48
N LEU A 211 3.98 -11.14 -1.02
CA LEU A 211 5.01 -10.62 -0.10
C LEU A 211 6.45 -10.79 -0.61
N ARG A 212 6.62 -10.80 -1.93
CA ARG A 212 7.84 -11.37 -2.55
C ARG A 212 9.05 -10.47 -2.35
N GLY A 213 8.87 -9.18 -2.55
CA GLY A 213 9.92 -8.19 -2.35
C GLY A 213 10.37 -8.15 -0.90
N ALA A 214 9.43 -8.13 0.06
CA ALA A 214 9.74 -8.14 1.48
C ALA A 214 10.55 -9.34 1.93
N ARG A 215 10.27 -10.54 1.40
CA ARG A 215 11.04 -11.75 1.73
C ARG A 215 12.53 -11.59 1.38
N VAL A 216 12.83 -11.09 0.19
CA VAL A 216 14.22 -10.85 -0.24
C VAL A 216 14.81 -9.69 0.55
N ALA A 217 14.02 -8.63 0.75
CA ALA A 217 14.51 -7.42 1.36
C ALA A 217 14.85 -7.56 2.85
N ALA A 218 14.06 -8.32 3.60
CA ALA A 218 14.34 -8.60 5.01
C ALA A 218 15.67 -9.35 5.19
N TYR A 219 15.93 -10.34 4.32
CA TYR A 219 17.20 -11.08 4.37
C TYR A 219 18.41 -10.19 4.06
N ALA A 220 18.27 -9.29 3.08
CA ALA A 220 19.33 -8.35 2.68
C ALA A 220 19.56 -7.24 3.72
N ALA A 221 18.49 -6.67 4.26
CA ALA A 221 18.57 -5.63 5.29
C ALA A 221 19.20 -6.16 6.59
N ASN A 222 18.90 -7.42 6.95
CA ASN A 222 19.31 -8.02 8.23
C ASN A 222 19.00 -7.11 9.43
N PRO A 223 17.73 -6.71 9.64
CA PRO A 223 17.35 -5.79 10.71
C PRO A 223 17.21 -6.51 12.06
N ASP A 224 17.40 -5.76 13.14
CA ASP A 224 17.14 -6.24 14.51
C ASP A 224 15.64 -6.14 14.84
N ILE A 225 14.99 -5.08 14.33
CA ILE A 225 13.55 -4.79 14.49
C ILE A 225 12.98 -4.34 13.15
N ALA A 226 11.72 -4.70 12.88
CA ALA A 226 10.98 -4.23 11.72
C ALA A 226 9.64 -3.59 12.10
N ILE A 227 9.31 -2.45 11.45
CA ILE A 227 8.01 -1.80 11.52
C ILE A 227 7.47 -1.68 10.10
N MET A 228 6.40 -2.39 9.78
CA MET A 228 5.74 -2.29 8.47
C MET A 228 4.69 -1.18 8.54
N LEU A 229 4.77 -0.27 7.59
CA LEU A 229 3.69 0.66 7.25
C LEU A 229 2.83 -0.03 6.22
N GLU A 230 1.51 0.08 6.39
CA GLU A 230 0.53 -0.62 5.57
C GLU A 230 -0.71 0.26 5.38
N CYS A 231 -1.62 -0.18 4.51
CA CYS A 231 -2.99 0.29 4.50
C CYS A 231 -3.92 -0.81 5.04
N THR A 232 -5.04 -0.44 5.67
CA THR A 232 -6.04 -1.42 6.09
C THR A 232 -7.44 -0.97 5.73
N ALA A 233 -8.33 -1.93 5.48
CA ALA A 233 -9.73 -1.64 5.24
C ALA A 233 -10.35 -0.92 6.44
N ALA A 234 -11.03 0.19 6.15
CA ALA A 234 -11.96 0.82 7.07
C ALA A 234 -13.40 0.43 6.73
N ASP A 235 -14.18 0.07 7.75
CA ASP A 235 -15.61 -0.20 7.63
C ASP A 235 -16.41 0.67 8.62
N ASP A 236 -16.71 1.86 8.16
CA ASP A 236 -17.57 2.85 8.80
C ASP A 236 -18.73 3.24 7.86
N LEU A 237 -19.10 2.32 6.97
CA LEU A 237 -20.27 2.44 6.12
C LEU A 237 -21.54 2.22 6.96
N PRO A 238 -22.70 2.76 6.53
CA PRO A 238 -23.97 2.45 7.18
C PRO A 238 -24.19 0.94 7.15
N SER A 239 -24.12 0.30 8.31
CA SER A 239 -24.38 -1.13 8.42
C SER A 239 -25.88 -1.38 8.22
N LEU A 240 -26.21 -2.36 7.39
CA LEU A 240 -27.57 -2.92 7.33
C LEU A 240 -27.79 -4.01 8.40
N ASP A 241 -26.73 -4.37 9.14
CA ASP A 241 -26.72 -5.39 10.17
C ASP A 241 -26.31 -4.77 11.52
N GLU A 242 -27.21 -4.84 12.50
CA GLU A 242 -26.93 -4.41 13.88
C GLU A 242 -25.88 -5.31 14.57
N ASN A 243 -25.56 -6.48 13.99
CA ASN A 243 -24.52 -7.41 14.44
C ASN A 243 -23.20 -7.23 13.68
N ALA A 244 -22.95 -6.06 13.08
CA ALA A 244 -21.67 -5.78 12.43
C ALA A 244 -20.52 -6.16 13.35
N GLU A 245 -19.68 -7.08 12.88
CA GLU A 245 -18.58 -7.66 13.64
C GLU A 245 -17.66 -6.55 14.17
N PRO A 246 -17.46 -6.43 15.49
CA PRO A 246 -16.69 -5.35 16.07
C PRO A 246 -15.20 -5.44 15.68
N GLY A 247 -14.51 -4.30 15.67
CA GLY A 247 -13.05 -4.24 15.55
C GLY A 247 -12.49 -4.04 14.14
N ILE A 248 -13.32 -3.64 13.16
CA ILE A 248 -12.79 -3.10 11.89
C ILE A 248 -12.42 -1.62 12.09
N PRO A 249 -11.24 -1.17 11.64
CA PRO A 249 -10.85 0.23 11.71
C PRO A 249 -11.86 1.18 11.06
N ARG A 250 -11.87 2.44 11.52
CA ARG A 250 -12.75 3.50 11.03
C ARG A 250 -11.92 4.71 10.59
N LEU A 251 -12.43 5.49 9.63
CA LEU A 251 -11.73 6.71 9.22
C LEU A 251 -11.89 7.82 10.28
N GLY A 252 -10.78 8.45 10.65
CA GLY A 252 -10.70 9.55 11.62
C GLY A 252 -10.39 9.12 13.05
N ASP A 253 -10.34 7.81 13.32
CA ASP A 253 -10.10 7.23 14.65
C ASP A 253 -8.61 6.88 14.87
N GLY A 254 -7.71 7.36 14.00
CA GLY A 254 -6.27 7.21 14.09
C GLY A 254 -5.71 5.99 13.35
N PRO A 255 -4.37 5.81 13.34
CA PRO A 255 -3.73 4.60 12.79
C PRO A 255 -4.22 3.32 13.46
N ALA A 256 -4.23 2.23 12.71
CA ALA A 256 -4.52 0.90 13.19
C ALA A 256 -3.23 0.14 13.51
N ILE A 257 -3.11 -0.37 14.73
CA ILE A 257 -2.03 -1.29 15.13
C ILE A 257 -2.50 -2.73 14.90
N THR A 258 -1.71 -3.53 14.20
CA THR A 258 -2.02 -4.96 13.99
C THR A 258 -1.41 -5.81 15.09
N VAL A 259 -2.23 -6.60 15.77
CA VAL A 259 -1.78 -7.61 16.74
C VAL A 259 -1.64 -9.00 16.09
N LEU A 260 -2.56 -9.33 15.18
CA LEU A 260 -2.62 -10.62 14.48
C LEU A 260 -3.24 -10.41 13.09
N ASP A 261 -2.58 -10.91 12.04
CA ASP A 261 -3.20 -11.16 10.73
C ASP A 261 -3.02 -12.63 10.33
N ARG A 262 -3.33 -13.02 9.09
CA ARG A 262 -3.22 -14.43 8.67
C ARG A 262 -1.78 -14.91 8.54
N SER A 263 -0.84 -14.00 8.39
CA SER A 263 0.55 -14.25 8.05
C SER A 263 1.50 -14.06 9.22
N PHE A 264 1.08 -13.36 10.28
CA PHE A 264 1.96 -12.90 11.35
C PHE A 264 1.22 -12.58 12.66
N ILE A 265 1.93 -12.76 13.78
CA ILE A 265 1.55 -12.28 15.12
C ILE A 265 2.62 -11.26 15.57
N ALA A 266 2.18 -10.08 16.00
CA ALA A 266 3.07 -9.00 16.39
C ALA A 266 3.87 -9.31 17.65
N ASP A 267 5.11 -8.81 17.68
CA ASP A 267 5.90 -8.82 18.91
C ASP A 267 5.19 -7.98 19.98
N ARG A 268 4.94 -8.59 21.13
CA ARG A 268 4.16 -7.96 22.21
C ARG A 268 4.82 -6.68 22.72
N GLY A 269 6.14 -6.67 22.86
CA GLY A 269 6.89 -5.51 23.35
C GLY A 269 6.83 -4.33 22.38
N LEU A 270 6.84 -4.57 21.07
CA LEU A 270 6.65 -3.53 20.06
C LEU A 270 5.22 -2.98 20.06
N VAL A 271 4.21 -3.84 20.20
CA VAL A 271 2.81 -3.39 20.33
C VAL A 271 2.63 -2.50 21.56
N ASP A 272 3.13 -2.94 22.72
CA ASP A 272 3.04 -2.16 23.96
C ASP A 272 3.81 -0.83 23.85
N LEU A 273 4.96 -0.80 23.16
CA LEU A 273 5.70 0.43 22.85
C LEU A 273 4.89 1.39 21.97
N LEU A 274 4.24 0.90 20.91
CA LEU A 274 3.41 1.72 20.04
C LEU A 274 2.22 2.32 20.80
N ILE A 275 1.52 1.51 21.60
CA ILE A 275 0.39 1.99 22.44
C ILE A 275 0.87 3.06 23.42
N ALA A 276 1.97 2.80 24.15
CA ALA A 276 2.54 3.75 25.09
C ALA A 276 3.05 5.03 24.40
N THR A 277 3.44 4.94 23.13
CA THR A 277 3.86 6.09 22.32
C THR A 277 2.67 6.91 21.86
N ALA A 278 1.61 6.28 21.38
CA ALA A 278 0.36 6.97 21.05
C ALA A 278 -0.18 7.73 22.27
N GLN A 279 -0.20 7.10 23.45
CA GLN A 279 -0.63 7.73 24.70
C GLN A 279 0.23 8.93 25.11
N ALA A 280 1.56 8.79 25.06
CA ALA A 280 2.48 9.87 25.41
C ALA A 280 2.38 11.07 24.44
N GLU A 281 2.12 10.80 23.16
CA GLU A 281 1.98 11.82 22.11
C GLU A 281 0.56 12.40 21.99
N GLY A 282 -0.39 11.91 22.79
CA GLY A 282 -1.81 12.30 22.72
C GLY A 282 -2.47 11.93 21.38
N LEU A 283 -2.03 10.84 20.76
CA LEU A 283 -2.52 10.37 19.46
C LEU A 283 -3.63 9.33 19.62
N PRO A 284 -4.73 9.43 18.84
CA PRO A 284 -5.68 8.34 18.72
C PRO A 284 -5.01 7.14 18.05
N HIS A 285 -5.42 5.95 18.43
CA HIS A 285 -5.06 4.71 17.74
C HIS A 285 -6.19 3.71 17.92
N GLN A 286 -6.23 2.74 17.02
CA GLN A 286 -7.19 1.66 17.01
C GLN A 286 -6.47 0.34 16.69
N PHE A 287 -7.18 -0.78 16.76
CA PHE A 287 -6.63 -2.09 16.43
C PHE A 287 -7.23 -2.60 15.12
N LYS A 288 -6.41 -3.23 14.29
CA LYS A 288 -6.88 -3.96 13.11
C LYS A 288 -7.66 -5.21 13.55
N ARG A 289 -8.71 -5.55 12.81
CA ARG A 289 -9.45 -6.80 13.00
C ARG A 289 -8.50 -8.00 12.89
N PRO A 290 -8.45 -8.89 13.90
CA PRO A 290 -7.55 -10.04 13.88
C PRO A 290 -7.85 -11.03 12.74
N GLY A 291 -6.81 -11.64 12.17
CA GLY A 291 -6.93 -12.81 11.28
C GLY A 291 -7.40 -12.54 9.84
N ILE A 292 -7.37 -11.28 9.39
CA ILE A 292 -7.73 -10.88 8.02
C ILE A 292 -6.55 -10.17 7.34
N GLY A 293 -6.36 -10.49 6.06
CA GLY A 293 -5.25 -10.01 5.24
C GLY A 293 -3.93 -10.70 5.57
N GLY A 294 -2.94 -10.48 4.71
CA GLY A 294 -1.52 -10.61 5.00
C GLY A 294 -0.89 -9.23 4.86
N THR A 295 0.34 -9.09 5.33
CA THR A 295 1.15 -7.88 5.19
C THR A 295 2.60 -8.31 4.98
N ASP A 296 3.47 -7.38 4.58
CA ASP A 296 4.90 -7.66 4.44
C ASP A 296 5.53 -8.26 5.72
N ALA A 297 4.92 -8.00 6.89
CA ALA A 297 5.31 -8.58 8.17
C ALA A 297 5.37 -10.11 8.15
N GLY A 298 4.46 -10.75 7.40
CA GLY A 298 4.41 -12.20 7.23
C GLY A 298 5.68 -12.79 6.63
N ALA A 299 6.38 -12.04 5.77
CA ALA A 299 7.65 -12.44 5.21
C ALA A 299 8.85 -11.96 6.05
N VAL A 300 8.77 -10.74 6.60
CA VAL A 300 9.88 -10.09 7.32
C VAL A 300 10.20 -10.80 8.64
N HIS A 301 9.18 -11.15 9.45
CA HIS A 301 9.42 -11.71 10.78
C HIS A 301 10.10 -13.09 10.77
N LEU A 302 10.03 -13.82 9.65
CA LEU A 302 10.65 -15.13 9.44
C LEU A 302 12.04 -15.05 8.81
N ALA A 303 12.56 -13.85 8.58
CA ALA A 303 13.87 -13.70 7.98
C ALA A 303 14.97 -14.17 8.95
N ARG A 304 15.90 -14.99 8.43
CA ARG A 304 17.07 -15.50 9.18
C ARG A 304 16.66 -16.22 10.46
N GLU A 305 17.09 -15.72 11.62
CA GLU A 305 16.78 -16.27 12.94
C GLU A 305 15.48 -15.72 13.55
N GLY A 306 14.77 -14.87 12.79
CA GLY A 306 13.57 -14.18 13.19
C GLY A 306 13.81 -12.69 13.40
N VAL A 307 12.79 -11.87 13.12
CA VAL A 307 12.85 -10.41 13.30
C VAL A 307 11.65 -9.96 14.11
N ARG A 308 11.89 -9.24 15.21
CA ARG A 308 10.81 -8.64 16.02
C ARG A 308 10.08 -7.61 15.18
N SER A 309 8.79 -7.83 14.97
CA SER A 309 8.03 -7.13 13.94
C SER A 309 6.72 -6.55 14.48
N ALA A 310 6.36 -5.35 14.02
CA ALA A 310 5.06 -4.72 14.27
C ALA A 310 4.53 -4.03 13.00
N VAL A 311 3.21 -3.82 12.92
CA VAL A 311 2.57 -3.18 11.77
C VAL A 311 1.73 -2.00 12.24
N VAL A 312 1.89 -0.87 11.56
CA VAL A 312 1.05 0.33 11.73
C VAL A 312 0.41 0.65 10.39
N SER A 313 -0.91 0.56 10.33
CA SER A 313 -1.67 0.74 9.09
C SER A 313 -2.45 2.05 9.08
N VAL A 314 -2.52 2.70 7.93
CA VAL A 314 -3.46 3.80 7.69
C VAL A 314 -4.81 3.23 7.25
N PRO A 315 -5.93 3.53 7.93
CA PRO A 315 -7.23 3.09 7.48
C PRO A 315 -7.65 3.78 6.17
N ALA A 316 -8.18 3.01 5.23
CA ALA A 316 -8.80 3.52 4.01
C ALA A 316 -10.06 2.72 3.64
N ARG A 317 -11.07 3.41 3.12
CA ARG A 317 -12.25 2.78 2.53
C ARG A 317 -11.94 2.35 1.10
N PHE A 318 -12.58 1.27 0.67
CA PHE A 318 -12.56 0.81 -0.74
C PHE A 318 -11.13 0.53 -1.25
N ILE A 319 -10.26 -0.02 -0.40
CA ILE A 319 -8.99 -0.60 -0.85
C ILE A 319 -9.24 -1.73 -1.85
N HIS A 320 -8.26 -2.04 -2.70
CA HIS A 320 -8.37 -3.02 -3.79
C HIS A 320 -9.50 -2.70 -4.80
N ALA A 321 -9.79 -1.40 -4.97
CA ALA A 321 -10.80 -0.89 -5.88
C ALA A 321 -10.24 0.28 -6.72
N PRO A 322 -10.98 0.73 -7.77
CA PRO A 322 -10.54 1.82 -8.63
C PRO A 322 -10.26 3.14 -7.91
N ALA A 323 -10.92 3.37 -6.78
CA ALA A 323 -10.71 4.54 -5.94
C ALA A 323 -10.93 4.14 -4.47
N ALA A 324 -10.01 4.56 -3.62
CA ALA A 324 -10.07 4.47 -2.17
C ALA A 324 -10.26 5.85 -1.55
N VAL A 325 -10.70 5.89 -0.29
CA VAL A 325 -10.83 7.13 0.50
C VAL A 325 -10.05 7.00 1.79
N LEU A 326 -9.21 7.99 2.08
CA LEU A 326 -8.36 8.05 3.27
C LEU A 326 -8.61 9.37 4.01
N ASP A 327 -8.45 9.37 5.34
CA ASP A 327 -8.46 10.57 6.16
C ASP A 327 -7.02 11.06 6.43
N LEU A 328 -6.73 12.33 6.09
CA LEU A 328 -5.38 12.86 6.28
C LEU A 328 -5.00 12.99 7.76
N ALA A 329 -5.97 13.06 8.67
CA ALA A 329 -5.66 13.07 10.11
C ALA A 329 -5.07 11.72 10.55
N ASP A 330 -5.60 10.60 10.05
CA ASP A 330 -5.08 9.26 10.35
C ASP A 330 -3.69 9.06 9.76
N PHE A 331 -3.48 9.51 8.51
CA PHE A 331 -2.20 9.47 7.83
C PHE A 331 -1.10 10.20 8.61
N TRP A 332 -1.34 11.44 9.04
CA TRP A 332 -0.37 12.21 9.81
C TRP A 332 -0.22 11.69 11.25
N ALA A 333 -1.27 11.11 11.84
CA ALA A 333 -1.17 10.46 13.14
C ALA A 333 -0.31 9.18 13.06
N ALA A 334 -0.41 8.40 11.98
CA ALA A 334 0.44 7.23 11.72
C ALA A 334 1.91 7.64 11.59
N GLU A 335 2.19 8.67 10.79
CA GLU A 335 3.53 9.23 10.62
C GLU A 335 4.12 9.68 11.96
N LYS A 336 3.38 10.48 12.74
CA LYS A 336 3.83 10.96 14.05
C LYS A 336 4.07 9.82 15.04
N LEU A 337 3.18 8.81 15.04
CA LEU A 337 3.31 7.63 15.90
C LEU A 337 4.60 6.88 15.63
N VAL A 338 4.88 6.55 14.36
CA VAL A 338 6.08 5.79 13.99
C VAL A 338 7.34 6.63 14.20
N ARG A 339 7.31 7.93 13.87
CA ARG A 339 8.43 8.85 14.16
C ARG A 339 8.79 8.84 15.64
N ALA A 340 7.80 9.00 16.52
CA ALA A 340 8.01 8.99 17.96
C ALA A 340 8.47 7.61 18.46
N ALA A 341 7.94 6.53 17.89
CA ALA A 341 8.35 5.17 18.24
C ALA A 341 9.83 4.92 17.92
N LEU A 342 10.32 5.37 16.75
CA LEU A 342 11.74 5.27 16.37
C LEU A 342 12.69 5.93 17.38
N HIS A 343 12.28 7.03 18.03
CA HIS A 343 13.04 7.66 19.10
C HIS A 343 13.05 6.86 20.41
N ARG A 344 12.04 6.02 20.65
CA ARG A 344 11.86 5.26 21.90
C ARG A 344 12.34 3.82 21.83
N LEU A 345 12.64 3.30 20.63
CA LEU A 345 13.15 1.94 20.44
C LEU A 345 14.39 1.58 21.30
N PRO A 346 15.37 2.48 21.53
CA PRO A 346 16.51 2.17 22.39
C PRO A 346 16.14 1.82 23.84
N ASP A 347 14.95 2.21 24.33
CA ASP A 347 14.49 1.85 25.68
C ASP A 347 13.85 0.46 25.75
N LEU A 348 13.47 -0.12 24.60
CA LEU A 348 12.93 -1.47 24.53
C LEU A 348 14.02 -2.53 24.68
N GLU A 349 15.21 -2.29 24.11
CA GLU A 349 16.36 -3.20 24.26
C GLU A 349 16.82 -3.33 25.71
N LYS A 350 16.80 -2.24 26.49
CA LYS A 350 17.24 -2.27 27.91
C LYS A 350 16.39 -3.18 28.81
N LYS A 351 15.21 -3.60 28.32
CA LYS A 351 14.26 -4.44 29.07
C LYS A 351 14.33 -5.92 28.69
N LEU A 352 15.17 -6.28 27.71
CA LEU A 352 15.47 -7.66 27.31
C LEU A 352 16.78 -8.11 27.94
#